data_AF-A0A5C2RZL9-F1
#
_entry.id   AF-A0A5C2RZL9-F1
#
_cell.length_a   1.000
_cell.length_b   1.000
_cell.length_c   1.000
_cell.angle_alpha   90.00
_cell.angle_beta   90.00
_cell.angle_gamma   90.00
#
_symmetry.space_group_name_H-M   'P 1'
#
loop_
_entity.id
_entity.type
_entity.pdbx_description
1 polymer ?
#
loop_
_entity_poly.entity_id
_entity_poly.type
_entity_poly.pdbx_seq_one_letter_code
_entity_poly.pdbx_strand_id
1 'polypeptide(L)'
;MSSAGAISKATEVLDTPLEKWLEGHHIPITDKREGKKYHAFVFGGFPVGRRRDEGIYDALIQVPVFIVVLKFRTSIDTSTLDADVGLSIGVPLFGDVEIGEKQGNMRDGIIFSLDVPLVASGSVTIFINSDDWFHVKLSLNVVGQDFDADLALFPIPRSASQEANDVQSSVLSMFAGVP
;
A
#
# COMPACT_ATOMS: atom_id res chain seq x y z
N MET A 1 -16.24 -29.33 -8.82
CA MET A 1 -16.96 -28.11 -9.23
C MET A 1 -17.48 -27.43 -7.97
N SER A 2 -16.90 -26.30 -7.56
CA SER A 2 -17.44 -25.44 -6.49
C SER A 2 -17.34 -23.99 -6.96
N SER A 3 -18.25 -23.60 -7.86
CA SER A 3 -18.39 -22.24 -8.37
C SER A 3 -19.41 -21.42 -7.56
N ALA A 4 -20.15 -22.04 -6.64
CA ALA A 4 -21.22 -21.37 -5.90
C ALA A 4 -20.72 -20.40 -4.81
N GLY A 5 -19.61 -20.71 -4.15
CA GLY A 5 -19.06 -19.86 -3.07
C GLY A 5 -18.29 -18.62 -3.55
N ALA A 6 -17.78 -18.64 -4.78
CA ALA A 6 -17.11 -17.48 -5.38
C ALA A 6 -18.14 -16.44 -5.88
N ILE A 7 -19.29 -16.91 -6.38
CA ILE A 7 -20.37 -16.04 -6.87
C ILE A 7 -21.04 -15.30 -5.71
N SER A 8 -21.24 -15.94 -4.55
CA SER A 8 -21.91 -15.28 -3.41
C SER A 8 -21.12 -14.10 -2.83
N LYS A 9 -19.78 -14.19 -2.79
CA LYS A 9 -18.92 -13.07 -2.34
C LYS A 9 -18.88 -11.92 -3.34
N ALA A 10 -18.94 -12.21 -4.64
CA ALA A 10 -18.99 -11.16 -5.66
C ALA A 10 -20.32 -10.39 -5.63
N THR A 11 -21.43 -11.07 -5.31
CA THR A 11 -22.76 -10.46 -5.20
C THR A 11 -22.89 -9.56 -3.95
N GLU A 12 -22.25 -9.90 -2.83
CA GLU A 12 -22.29 -9.10 -1.59
C GLU A 12 -21.60 -7.72 -1.74
N VAL A 13 -20.61 -7.62 -2.65
CA VAL A 13 -19.94 -6.36 -3.00
C VAL A 13 -20.83 -5.45 -3.84
N LEU A 14 -21.76 -6.00 -4.63
CA LEU A 14 -22.63 -5.22 -5.53
C LEU A 14 -23.81 -4.53 -4.81
N ASP A 15 -24.23 -5.04 -3.64
CA ASP A 15 -25.36 -4.51 -2.87
C ASP A 15 -24.95 -3.61 -1.68
N THR A 16 -23.65 -3.41 -1.46
CA THR A 16 -23.16 -2.52 -0.40
C THR A 16 -23.25 -1.06 -0.88
N PRO A 17 -23.96 -0.17 -0.16
CA PRO A 17 -23.99 1.26 -0.50
C PRO A 17 -22.56 1.83 -0.58
N LEU A 18 -22.29 2.66 -1.59
CA LEU A 18 -20.96 3.22 -1.86
C LEU A 18 -20.32 3.84 -0.60
N GLU A 19 -21.09 4.57 0.20
CA GLU A 19 -20.62 5.20 1.45
C GLU A 19 -20.06 4.16 2.43
N LYS A 20 -20.80 3.06 2.63
CA LYS A 20 -20.39 1.97 3.52
C LYS A 20 -19.20 1.18 2.96
N TRP A 21 -19.08 1.10 1.63
CA TRP A 21 -17.92 0.50 0.99
C TRP A 21 -16.67 1.39 1.18
N LEU A 22 -16.82 2.72 1.03
CA LEU A 22 -15.75 3.70 1.20
C LEU A 22 -15.21 3.73 2.64
N GLU A 23 -16.05 3.53 3.67
CA GLU A 23 -15.62 3.52 5.08
C GLU A 23 -14.47 2.54 5.40
N GLY A 24 -14.31 1.46 4.62
CA GLY A 24 -13.23 0.49 4.78
C GLY A 24 -12.10 0.57 3.75
N HIS A 25 -12.25 1.40 2.71
CA HIS A 25 -11.36 1.39 1.53
C HIS A 25 -10.85 2.77 1.15
N HIS A 26 -11.42 3.85 1.69
CA HIS A 26 -11.05 5.24 1.39
C HIS A 26 -10.31 5.87 2.56
N ILE A 27 -9.13 6.39 2.28
CA ILE A 27 -8.26 7.01 3.27
C ILE A 27 -8.07 8.47 2.86
N PRO A 28 -8.79 9.42 3.48
CA PRO A 28 -8.55 10.84 3.30
C PRO A 28 -7.29 11.24 4.07
N ILE A 29 -6.27 11.68 3.35
CA ILE A 29 -4.99 12.08 3.92
C ILE A 29 -4.84 13.59 3.71
N THR A 30 -4.61 14.33 4.78
CA THR A 30 -4.24 15.74 4.68
C THR A 30 -2.75 15.83 4.93
N ASP A 31 -1.99 16.27 3.93
CA ASP A 31 -0.59 16.57 4.14
C ASP A 31 -0.48 17.75 5.11
N LYS A 32 0.16 17.51 6.25
CA LYS A 32 0.32 18.49 7.32
C LYS A 32 1.27 19.63 6.95
N ARG A 33 2.13 19.44 5.93
CA ARG A 33 3.11 20.45 5.50
C ARG A 33 2.48 21.48 4.57
N GLU A 34 1.78 21.03 3.54
CA GLU A 34 1.20 21.92 2.53
C GLU A 34 -0.32 22.13 2.69
N GLY A 35 -0.99 21.39 3.59
CA GLY A 35 -2.44 21.44 3.76
C GLY A 35 -3.22 20.82 2.59
N LYS A 36 -2.52 20.24 1.61
CA LYS A 36 -3.12 19.56 0.45
C LYS A 36 -3.83 18.28 0.91
N LYS A 37 -5.00 18.02 0.33
CA LYS A 37 -5.78 16.81 0.59
C LYS A 37 -5.51 15.79 -0.51
N TYR A 38 -5.17 14.59 -0.09
CA TYR A 38 -4.98 13.41 -0.92
C TYR A 38 -6.05 12.39 -0.57
N HIS A 39 -6.40 11.57 -1.55
CA HIS A 39 -7.28 10.44 -1.36
C HIS A 39 -6.51 9.20 -1.79
N ALA A 40 -6.51 8.18 -0.93
CA ALA A 40 -6.03 6.86 -1.29
C ALA A 40 -7.18 5.87 -1.18
N PHE A 41 -7.22 4.93 -2.12
CA PHE A 41 -8.18 3.84 -2.12
C PHE A 41 -7.40 2.53 -2.01
N VAL A 42 -7.64 1.77 -0.95
CA VAL A 42 -6.94 0.53 -0.66
C VAL A 42 -7.93 -0.62 -0.83
N PHE A 43 -7.63 -1.52 -1.76
CA PHE A 43 -8.41 -2.69 -2.11
C PHE A 43 -7.59 -3.94 -1.80
N GLY A 44 -8.12 -4.83 -0.96
CA GLY A 44 -7.39 -6.01 -0.54
C GLY A 44 -6.76 -5.81 0.83
N GLY A 45 -7.14 -6.74 1.71
CA GLY A 45 -6.72 -6.78 3.10
C GLY A 45 -7.14 -8.10 3.74
N PHE A 46 -7.04 -9.21 3.01
CA PHE A 46 -7.17 -10.58 3.52
C PHE A 46 -6.42 -11.49 2.54
N PRO A 47 -5.69 -12.54 3.02
CA PRO A 47 -4.84 -13.36 2.15
C PRO A 47 -5.68 -13.93 1.00
N VAL A 48 -5.34 -13.57 -0.23
CA VAL A 48 -6.11 -13.95 -1.42
C VAL A 48 -5.74 -15.40 -1.75
N GLY A 49 -6.49 -16.33 -1.16
CA GLY A 49 -6.39 -17.76 -1.47
C GLY A 49 -5.28 -18.52 -0.76
N ARG A 50 -4.53 -17.89 0.14
CA ARG A 50 -3.48 -18.54 0.93
C ARG A 50 -3.80 -18.53 2.43
N ARG A 51 -3.27 -19.53 3.12
CA ARG A 51 -3.58 -19.82 4.51
C ARG A 51 -3.14 -18.65 5.41
N ARG A 52 -3.88 -18.35 6.48
CA ARG A 52 -3.61 -17.22 7.43
C ARG A 52 -2.20 -17.31 8.06
N ASP A 53 -1.62 -18.50 7.98
CA ASP A 53 -0.32 -18.96 8.44
C ASP A 53 0.83 -18.67 7.46
N GLU A 54 0.58 -18.15 6.25
CA GLU A 54 1.64 -17.91 5.26
C GLU A 54 2.31 -16.53 5.35
N GLY A 55 1.83 -15.63 6.21
CA GLY A 55 2.47 -14.31 6.40
C GLY A 55 2.44 -13.39 5.19
N ILE A 56 1.77 -13.73 4.09
CA ILE A 56 1.70 -12.88 2.89
C ILE A 56 0.47 -11.97 2.94
N TYR A 57 0.67 -10.69 2.68
CA TYR A 57 -0.35 -9.65 2.60
C TYR A 57 -0.37 -9.04 1.20
N ASP A 58 -1.46 -9.27 0.47
CA ASP A 58 -1.68 -8.69 -0.85
C ASP A 58 -2.58 -7.45 -0.76
N ALA A 59 -2.17 -6.37 -1.43
CA ALA A 59 -2.97 -5.16 -1.56
C ALA A 59 -2.89 -4.56 -2.97
N LEU A 60 -3.99 -3.94 -3.38
CA LEU A 60 -4.11 -3.10 -4.54
C LEU A 60 -4.43 -1.70 -4.04
N ILE A 61 -3.62 -0.72 -4.42
CA ILE A 61 -3.74 0.65 -3.91
C ILE A 61 -3.90 1.58 -5.08
N GLN A 62 -4.83 2.52 -5.00
CA GLN A 62 -5.02 3.56 -5.99
C GLN A 62 -4.93 4.93 -5.34
N VAL A 63 -4.07 5.79 -5.87
CA VAL A 63 -3.88 7.16 -5.38
C VAL A 63 -4.12 8.10 -6.56
N PRO A 64 -5.30 8.74 -6.65
CA PRO A 64 -5.53 9.82 -7.60
C PRO A 64 -4.62 11.01 -7.31
N VAL A 65 -3.87 11.43 -8.31
CA VAL A 65 -3.01 12.62 -8.27
C VAL A 65 -3.40 13.48 -9.47
N PHE A 66 -4.18 14.53 -9.22
CA PHE A 66 -4.73 15.39 -10.26
C PHE A 66 -5.54 14.59 -11.31
N ILE A 67 -5.09 14.55 -12.56
CA ILE A 67 -5.77 13.82 -13.64
C ILE A 67 -5.36 12.36 -13.76
N VAL A 68 -4.28 11.92 -13.09
CA VAL A 68 -3.77 10.55 -13.18
C VAL A 68 -4.11 9.76 -11.93
N VAL A 69 -4.11 8.43 -12.05
CA VAL A 69 -4.28 7.52 -10.91
C VAL A 69 -3.06 6.61 -10.82
N LEU A 70 -2.28 6.72 -9.74
CA LEU A 70 -1.23 5.76 -9.46
C LEU A 70 -1.88 4.48 -8.95
N LYS A 71 -1.53 3.33 -9.54
CA LYS A 71 -2.06 2.03 -9.17
C LYS A 71 -0.91 1.12 -8.77
N PHE A 72 -0.95 0.66 -7.52
CA PHE A 72 0.02 -0.25 -6.96
C PHE A 72 -0.60 -1.62 -6.81
N ARG A 73 0.16 -2.65 -7.14
CA ARG A 73 -0.10 -4.03 -6.75
C ARG A 73 1.05 -4.46 -5.86
N THR A 74 0.77 -4.82 -4.62
CA THR A 74 1.80 -5.24 -3.66
C THR A 74 1.48 -6.61 -3.10
N SER A 75 2.52 -7.43 -2.92
CA SER A 75 2.50 -8.67 -2.17
C SER A 75 3.63 -8.61 -1.16
N ILE A 76 3.32 -8.65 0.13
CA ILE A 76 4.27 -8.38 1.22
C ILE A 76 4.37 -9.62 2.10
N ASP A 77 5.57 -10.16 2.28
CA ASP A 77 5.85 -11.11 3.36
C ASP A 77 5.96 -10.32 4.67
N THR A 78 4.97 -10.43 5.56
CA THR A 78 4.93 -9.67 6.82
C THR A 78 5.98 -10.13 7.83
N SER A 79 6.61 -11.29 7.64
CA SER A 79 7.66 -11.79 8.52
C SER A 79 9.04 -11.21 8.17
N THR A 80 9.34 -11.00 6.90
CA THR A 80 10.61 -10.44 6.42
C THR A 80 10.50 -8.97 6.00
N LEU A 81 9.29 -8.52 5.71
CA LEU A 81 8.95 -7.26 5.05
C LEU A 81 9.50 -7.14 3.62
N ASP A 82 9.86 -8.27 3.02
CA ASP A 82 10.15 -8.32 1.59
C ASP A 82 8.83 -8.21 0.82
N ALA A 83 8.84 -7.41 -0.25
CA ALA A 83 7.67 -7.21 -1.06
C ALA A 83 7.99 -7.30 -2.55
N ASP A 84 7.00 -7.74 -3.31
CA ASP A 84 6.91 -7.60 -4.76
C ASP A 84 5.86 -6.53 -5.07
N VAL A 85 6.29 -5.47 -5.76
CA VAL A 85 5.45 -4.31 -6.04
C VAL A 85 5.44 -4.01 -7.53
N GLY A 86 4.25 -3.96 -8.11
CA GLY A 86 3.99 -3.41 -9.44
C GLY A 86 3.41 -2.02 -9.36
N LEU A 87 3.89 -1.13 -10.23
CA LEU A 87 3.36 0.24 -10.40
C LEU A 87 2.88 0.45 -11.83
N SER A 88 1.67 0.99 -11.95
CA SER A 88 1.13 1.54 -13.20
C SER A 88 0.49 2.90 -12.95
N ILE A 89 0.35 3.68 -14.02
CA ILE A 89 -0.32 4.98 -14.01
C ILE A 89 -1.52 4.95 -14.96
N GLY A 90 -2.71 5.15 -14.41
CA GLY A 90 -3.93 5.32 -15.18
C GLY A 90 -4.03 6.74 -15.70
N VAL A 91 -4.05 6.89 -17.03
CA VAL A 91 -4.16 8.17 -17.72
C VAL A 91 -5.52 8.24 -18.43
N PRO A 92 -6.32 9.30 -18.21
CA PRO A 92 -7.58 9.47 -18.92
C PRO A 92 -7.37 9.37 -20.43
N LEU A 93 -8.26 8.65 -21.12
CA LEU A 93 -8.24 8.39 -22.57
C LEU A 93 -7.12 7.47 -23.09
N PHE A 94 -6.02 7.30 -22.36
CA PHE A 94 -4.89 6.45 -22.79
C PHE A 94 -4.82 5.10 -22.06
N GLY A 95 -5.57 4.94 -20.97
CA GLY A 95 -5.59 3.71 -20.19
C GLY A 95 -4.42 3.62 -19.20
N ASP A 96 -4.07 2.41 -18.82
CA ASP A 96 -3.00 2.16 -17.85
C ASP A 96 -1.65 2.00 -18.55
N VAL A 97 -0.67 2.79 -18.11
CA VAL A 97 0.73 2.68 -18.54
C VAL A 97 1.50 1.97 -17.43
N GLU A 98 2.09 0.83 -17.74
CA GLU A 98 2.94 0.10 -16.81
C GLU A 98 4.26 0.85 -16.61
N ILE A 99 4.61 1.12 -15.35
CA ILE A 99 5.91 1.72 -14.99
C ILE A 99 6.94 0.62 -14.73
N GLY A 100 6.50 -0.46 -14.07
CA GLY A 100 7.28 -1.68 -13.90
C GLY A 100 7.00 -2.38 -12.57
N GLU A 101 7.74 -3.46 -12.34
CA GLU A 101 7.69 -4.28 -11.13
C GLU A 101 9.07 -4.28 -10.44
N LYS A 102 9.08 -4.25 -9.11
CA LYS A 102 10.29 -4.30 -8.29
C LYS A 102 10.07 -5.14 -7.06
N GLN A 103 11.12 -5.87 -6.69
CA GLN A 103 11.20 -6.59 -5.42
C GLN A 103 12.21 -5.90 -4.51
N GLY A 104 11.95 -5.93 -3.21
CA GLY A 104 12.88 -5.40 -2.21
C GLY A 104 12.33 -5.43 -0.79
N ASN A 105 13.18 -5.06 0.16
CA ASN A 105 12.76 -4.93 1.54
C ASN A 105 12.08 -3.57 1.78
N MET A 106 10.89 -3.60 2.37
CA MET A 106 10.08 -2.40 2.59
C MET A 106 10.66 -1.47 3.65
N ARG A 107 11.59 -1.91 4.51
CA ARG A 107 12.31 -1.02 5.44
C ARG A 107 13.33 -0.14 4.74
N ASP A 108 13.95 -0.64 3.68
CA ASP A 108 14.89 0.12 2.84
C ASP A 108 14.18 1.06 1.87
N GLY A 109 12.93 0.70 1.52
CA GLY A 109 12.09 1.42 0.59
C GLY A 109 12.31 0.98 -0.85
N ILE A 110 11.20 0.78 -1.57
CA ILE A 110 11.18 0.40 -2.98
C ILE A 110 10.85 1.63 -3.81
N ILE A 111 11.82 2.09 -4.61
CA ILE A 111 11.73 3.33 -5.38
C ILE A 111 11.44 3.04 -6.85
N PHE A 112 10.40 3.65 -7.40
CA PHE A 112 10.10 3.71 -8.83
C PHE A 112 10.44 5.08 -9.38
N SER A 113 11.03 5.11 -10.57
CA SER A 113 11.20 6.32 -11.36
C SER A 113 10.11 6.37 -12.41
N LEU A 114 9.41 7.48 -12.51
CA LEU A 114 8.36 7.71 -13.48
C LEU A 114 8.88 8.66 -14.55
N ASP A 115 8.68 8.30 -15.80
CA ASP A 115 8.95 9.14 -16.96
C ASP A 115 7.95 8.81 -18.07
N VAL A 116 6.74 9.36 -17.94
CA VAL A 116 5.68 9.26 -18.94
C VAL A 116 5.59 10.61 -19.66
N PRO A 117 6.10 10.71 -20.90
CA PRO A 117 6.21 11.98 -21.61
C PRO A 117 4.90 12.76 -21.63
N LEU A 118 4.99 14.06 -21.34
CA LEU A 118 3.87 15.02 -21.26
C LEU A 118 2.82 14.74 -20.18
N VAL A 119 2.90 13.61 -19.47
CA VAL A 119 1.90 13.20 -18.48
C VAL A 119 2.46 13.36 -17.07
N ALA A 120 3.53 12.63 -16.74
CA ALA A 120 4.08 12.62 -15.40
C ALA A 120 5.56 12.21 -15.38
N SER A 121 6.34 12.82 -14.50
CA SER A 121 7.72 12.44 -14.23
C SER A 121 8.02 12.51 -12.74
N GLY A 122 9.03 11.81 -12.26
CA GLY A 122 9.52 11.93 -10.89
C GLY A 122 9.75 10.57 -10.24
N SER A 123 9.42 10.45 -8.96
CA SER A 123 9.60 9.21 -8.21
C SER A 123 8.46 8.89 -7.26
N VAL A 124 8.28 7.61 -7.03
CA VAL A 124 7.40 7.06 -6.00
C VAL A 124 8.22 6.10 -5.16
N THR A 125 8.21 6.28 -3.84
CA THR A 125 8.86 5.40 -2.89
C THR A 125 7.81 4.73 -2.02
N ILE A 126 7.90 3.43 -1.90
CA ILE A 126 6.98 2.62 -1.09
C ILE A 126 7.80 2.02 0.04
N PHE A 127 7.38 2.21 1.28
CA PHE A 127 8.18 1.78 2.43
C PHE A 127 7.31 1.53 3.66
N ILE A 128 7.90 0.90 4.68
CA ILE A 128 7.31 0.73 6.01
C ILE A 128 8.17 1.46 7.02
N ASN A 129 7.57 2.43 7.73
CA ASN A 129 8.26 3.20 8.75
C ASN A 129 8.22 2.50 10.12
N SER A 130 8.90 3.06 11.14
CA SER A 130 9.01 2.46 12.48
C SER A 130 7.69 2.28 13.22
N ASP A 131 6.60 2.90 12.74
CA ASP A 131 5.23 2.73 13.22
C ASP A 131 4.50 1.54 12.57
N ASP A 132 5.16 0.82 11.66
CA ASP A 132 4.65 -0.29 10.84
C ASP A 132 3.51 0.09 9.89
N TRP A 133 3.42 1.37 9.52
CA TRP A 133 2.49 1.78 8.48
C TRP A 133 3.09 1.54 7.10
N PHE A 134 2.25 1.15 6.16
CA PHE A 134 2.57 1.18 4.75
C PHE A 134 2.51 2.62 4.26
N HIS A 135 3.63 3.15 3.79
CA HIS A 135 3.76 4.50 3.27
C HIS A 135 3.95 4.51 1.76
N VAL A 136 3.36 5.52 1.13
CA VAL A 136 3.68 5.91 -0.25
C VAL A 136 4.15 7.35 -0.23
N LYS A 137 5.43 7.56 -0.50
CA LYS A 137 6.02 8.88 -0.71
C LYS A 137 6.08 9.20 -2.20
N LEU A 138 5.55 10.36 -2.55
CA LEU A 138 5.45 10.86 -3.91
C LEU A 138 6.34 12.09 -4.05
N SER A 139 7.08 12.18 -5.15
CA SER A 139 7.69 13.42 -5.60
C SER A 139 7.57 13.44 -7.12
N LEU A 140 6.47 14.03 -7.61
CA LEU A 140 6.01 13.91 -8.99
C LEU A 140 5.74 15.29 -9.58
N ASN A 141 6.06 15.45 -10.87
CA ASN A 141 5.50 16.49 -11.72
C ASN A 141 4.43 15.85 -12.61
N VAL A 142 3.19 16.33 -12.54
CA VAL A 142 2.06 15.84 -13.37
C VAL A 142 1.54 17.01 -14.18
N VAL A 143 1.67 16.94 -15.51
CA VAL A 143 1.28 18.00 -16.46
C VAL A 143 1.80 19.39 -16.02
N GLY A 144 3.05 19.46 -15.60
CA GLY A 144 3.71 20.70 -15.18
C GLY A 144 3.43 21.15 -13.76
N GLN A 145 2.64 20.40 -12.98
CA GLN A 145 2.37 20.70 -11.57
C GLN A 145 3.10 19.73 -10.63
N ASP A 146 3.79 20.27 -9.62
CA ASP A 146 4.51 19.47 -8.63
C ASP A 146 3.62 18.98 -7.48
N PHE A 147 3.81 17.72 -7.12
CA PHE A 147 3.17 17.01 -6.03
C PHE A 147 4.24 16.31 -5.18
N ASP A 148 4.40 16.75 -3.94
CA ASP A 148 5.23 16.10 -2.93
C ASP A 148 4.33 15.71 -1.76
N ALA A 149 4.38 14.45 -1.35
CA ALA A 149 3.55 13.93 -0.27
C ALA A 149 4.16 12.68 0.36
N ASP A 150 3.90 12.48 1.66
CA ASP A 150 4.16 11.23 2.37
C ASP A 150 2.82 10.72 2.92
N LEU A 151 2.32 9.64 2.32
CA LEU A 151 0.99 9.11 2.54
C LEU A 151 1.09 7.84 3.39
N ALA A 152 0.79 7.96 4.69
CA ALA A 152 0.56 6.79 5.55
C ALA A 152 -0.80 6.19 5.21
N LEU A 153 -0.81 4.95 4.68
CA LEU A 153 -2.03 4.32 4.17
C LEU A 153 -2.68 3.43 5.22
N PHE A 154 -2.07 2.29 5.54
CA PHE A 154 -2.63 1.33 6.48
C PHE A 154 -1.53 0.65 7.30
N PRO A 155 -1.83 0.21 8.54
CA PRO A 155 -0.88 -0.56 9.34
C PRO A 155 -0.69 -1.96 8.74
N ILE A 156 0.55 -2.44 8.71
CA ILE A 156 0.87 -3.80 8.29
C ILE A 156 0.71 -4.73 9.49
N PRO A 157 -0.14 -5.78 9.39
CA PRO A 157 -0.29 -6.73 10.49
C PRO A 157 1.01 -7.50 10.70
N ARG A 158 1.61 -7.38 11.89
CA ARG A 158 2.77 -8.20 12.28
C ARG A 158 2.34 -9.66 12.38
N SER A 159 3.23 -10.56 11.98
CA SER A 159 3.03 -11.99 12.26
C SER A 159 3.05 -12.23 13.78
N ALA A 160 2.21 -13.14 14.29
CA ALA A 160 2.18 -13.48 15.72
C ALA A 160 3.56 -13.97 16.24
N SER A 161 4.38 -14.53 15.36
CA SER A 161 5.77 -14.91 15.63
C SER A 161 6.69 -13.71 15.88
N GLN A 162 6.50 -12.59 15.17
CA GLN A 162 7.26 -11.37 15.40
C GLN A 162 6.83 -10.69 16.70
N GLU A 163 5.53 -10.61 16.98
CA GLU A 163 5.05 -10.05 18.24
C GLU A 163 5.62 -10.82 19.45
N ALA A 164 5.66 -12.15 19.39
CA ALA A 164 6.25 -12.96 20.45
C ALA A 164 7.76 -12.70 20.63
N ASN A 165 8.51 -12.56 19.53
CA ASN A 165 9.95 -12.29 19.56
C ASN A 165 10.27 -10.87 20.05
N ASP A 166 9.45 -9.87 19.70
CA ASP A 166 9.60 -8.49 20.15
C ASP A 166 9.31 -8.36 21.64
N VAL A 167 8.29 -9.06 22.13
CA VAL A 167 8.00 -9.14 23.56
C VAL A 167 9.15 -9.80 24.30
N GLN A 168 9.68 -10.93 23.82
CA GLN A 168 10.84 -11.57 24.43
C GLN A 168 12.08 -10.66 24.44
N SER A 169 12.36 -9.97 23.33
CA SER A 169 13.51 -9.07 23.20
C SER A 169 13.37 -7.86 24.14
N SER A 170 12.17 -7.29 24.23
CA SER A 170 11.86 -6.19 25.15
C SER A 170 12.03 -6.61 26.60
N VAL A 171 11.50 -7.78 26.97
CA VAL A 171 11.66 -8.37 28.31
C VAL A 171 13.13 -8.62 28.63
N LEU A 172 13.90 -9.20 27.71
CA LEU A 172 15.34 -9.44 27.91
C LEU A 172 16.12 -8.14 28.07
N SER A 173 15.79 -7.08 27.32
CA SER A 173 16.44 -5.77 27.45
C SER A 173 16.15 -5.10 28.80
N MET A 174 14.96 -5.31 29.37
CA MET A 174 14.61 -4.83 30.71
C MET A 174 15.39 -5.55 31.82
N PHE A 175 15.80 -6.80 31.60
CA PHE A 175 16.58 -7.58 32.57
C PHE A 175 18.10 -7.49 32.39
N ALA A 176 18.58 -7.15 31.19
CA ALA A 176 20.01 -6.95 30.92
C ALA A 176 20.58 -5.65 31.52
N GLY A 177 19.73 -4.75 32.03
CA GLY A 177 20.11 -3.51 32.71
C GLY A 177 20.12 -3.59 34.24
N VAL A 178 19.89 -4.76 34.84
CA VAL A 178 19.95 -4.94 36.31
C VAL A 178 21.34 -5.47 36.69
N PRO A 179 22.18 -4.68 37.38
CA PRO A 179 23.51 -5.10 37.81
C PRO A 179 23.49 -6.25 38.82
#